data_AF-A0A7S0J9R3-F1
#
_entry.id   AF-A0A7S0J9R3-F1
#
_cell.length_a   1.000
_cell.length_b   1.000
_cell.length_c   1.000
_cell.angle_alpha   90.00
_cell.angle_beta   90.00
_cell.angle_gamma   90.00
#
_symmetry.space_group_name_H-M   'P 1'
#
loop_
_entity.id
_entity.type
_entity.pdbx_description
1 polymer ?
#
loop_
_entity_poly.entity_id
_entity_poly.type
_entity_poly.pdbx_seq_one_letter_code
_entity_poly.pdbx_strand_id
1 'polypeptide(L)'
;ITIHGSHDTLVEDNVLWDTRGNGIYTEDGNEMHNRILRNVVVCTSANACMTDSAIASATFASGIYLIGMTNDLVDNRVANWQNTLFTPGSHAPYGQGAAWGRVCPTHSPFGLFRGQVTHGGQRFGLYLDNQYPRRLVRDADGYVLDKDSCNAHTADGEDNGQLAVVEDSLEYHSTYVGHYVLGDVSFRRLVSVYNMHSMYWKVSKTMVDRRTPHVQDALFLNDRGPLAPPGSCIRFNGPAGPFTFVLQNPSPAPNLNPNSNPSTAPQAP
;
A
#
# COMPACT_ATOMS: atom_id res chain seq x y z
N ILE A 1 19.22 1.53 0.00
CA ILE A 1 19.49 0.08 0.09
C ILE A 1 18.79 -0.59 -1.07
N THR A 2 19.55 -1.28 -1.91
CA THR A 2 19.03 -2.02 -3.05
C THR A 2 19.05 -3.50 -2.71
N ILE A 3 17.92 -4.18 -2.93
CA ILE A 3 17.80 -5.64 -2.89
C ILE A 3 17.55 -6.06 -4.33
N HIS A 4 18.56 -6.62 -5.00
CA HIS A 4 18.48 -6.95 -6.42
C HIS A 4 18.95 -8.38 -6.65
N GLY A 5 18.15 -9.17 -7.37
CA GLY A 5 18.45 -10.58 -7.69
C GLY A 5 18.75 -11.42 -6.44
N SER A 6 18.17 -11.05 -5.30
CA SER A 6 18.47 -11.60 -3.99
C SER A 6 17.20 -12.10 -3.31
N HIS A 7 17.36 -13.19 -2.57
CA HIS A 7 16.30 -13.83 -1.80
C HIS A 7 16.73 -13.97 -0.34
N ASP A 8 15.76 -14.11 0.56
CA ASP A 8 15.99 -14.40 1.99
C ASP A 8 16.90 -13.39 2.71
N THR A 9 17.07 -12.20 2.14
CA THR A 9 17.95 -11.15 2.69
C THR A 9 17.26 -10.45 3.84
N LEU A 10 18.04 -10.07 4.86
CA LEU A 10 17.57 -9.29 5.99
C LEU A 10 18.05 -7.85 5.87
N VAL A 11 17.09 -6.90 5.83
CA VAL A 11 17.33 -5.46 5.91
C VAL A 11 16.59 -4.95 7.14
N GLU A 12 17.30 -4.80 8.25
CA GLU A 12 16.69 -4.43 9.52
C GLU A 12 17.39 -3.29 10.26
N ASP A 13 16.59 -2.54 11.01
CA ASP A 13 17.04 -1.52 11.97
C ASP A 13 17.94 -0.42 11.37
N ASN A 14 17.77 -0.11 10.08
CA ASN A 14 18.51 0.96 9.42
C ASN A 14 17.79 2.30 9.54
N VAL A 15 18.57 3.39 9.57
CA VAL A 15 18.06 4.76 9.40
C VAL A 15 18.56 5.30 8.07
N LEU A 16 17.63 5.60 7.17
CA LEU A 16 17.90 6.20 5.88
C LEU A 16 17.36 7.64 5.93
N TRP A 17 18.26 8.60 5.86
CA TRP A 17 17.94 10.02 5.98
C TRP A 17 18.33 10.74 4.70
N ASP A 18 17.37 11.41 4.06
CA ASP A 18 17.59 12.24 2.86
C ASP A 18 18.31 11.49 1.73
N THR A 19 18.01 10.20 1.57
CA THR A 19 18.53 9.40 0.46
C THR A 19 17.94 9.89 -0.85
N ARG A 20 18.79 10.21 -1.84
CA ARG A 20 18.34 10.61 -3.17
C ARG A 20 17.91 9.37 -3.99
N GLY A 21 16.71 9.41 -4.57
CA GLY A 21 16.09 8.25 -5.24
C GLY A 21 15.12 7.52 -4.32
N ASN A 22 15.11 6.19 -4.33
CA ASN A 22 14.32 5.40 -3.37
C ASN A 22 15.17 5.07 -2.14
N GLY A 23 14.55 4.97 -0.97
CA GLY A 23 15.25 4.60 0.27
C GLY A 23 15.67 3.12 0.27
N ILE A 24 14.70 2.21 0.37
CA ILE A 24 14.87 0.76 0.24
C ILE A 24 14.09 0.31 -0.99
N TYR A 25 14.69 -0.49 -1.88
CA TYR A 25 13.93 -1.01 -3.02
C TYR A 25 14.31 -2.42 -3.50
N THR A 26 13.31 -3.12 -4.06
CA THR A 26 13.49 -4.30 -4.93
C THR A 26 13.30 -3.90 -6.40
N GLU A 27 14.03 -4.53 -7.31
CA GLU A 27 14.21 -4.03 -8.68
C GLU A 27 13.48 -4.87 -9.75
N ASP A 28 13.76 -6.17 -9.82
CA ASP A 28 13.37 -6.94 -11.00
C ASP A 28 11.99 -7.62 -10.83
N GLY A 29 11.55 -7.82 -9.59
CA GLY A 29 10.28 -8.45 -9.25
C GLY A 29 10.36 -9.94 -8.97
N ASN A 30 11.55 -10.50 -9.09
CA ASN A 30 11.84 -11.89 -8.71
C ASN A 30 12.45 -11.98 -7.30
N GLU A 31 12.77 -10.87 -6.63
CA GLU A 31 13.27 -10.88 -5.26
C GLU A 31 12.18 -11.37 -4.29
N MET A 32 12.45 -12.49 -3.61
CA MET A 32 11.49 -13.14 -2.71
C MET A 32 12.06 -13.39 -1.32
N HIS A 33 11.17 -13.45 -0.34
CA HIS A 33 11.41 -13.82 1.05
C HIS A 33 12.41 -12.90 1.77
N ASN A 34 12.68 -11.73 1.21
CA ASN A 34 13.46 -10.72 1.89
C ASN A 34 12.65 -10.12 3.05
N ARG A 35 13.32 -9.87 4.16
CA ARG A 35 12.73 -9.35 5.39
C ARG A 35 13.20 -7.92 5.61
N ILE A 36 12.30 -6.96 5.43
CA ILE A 36 12.53 -5.52 5.57
C ILE A 36 11.85 -5.09 6.88
N LEU A 37 12.63 -5.00 7.96
CA LEU A 37 12.09 -4.92 9.32
C LEU A 37 12.56 -3.65 10.04
N ARG A 38 11.63 -2.94 10.69
CA ARG A 38 11.95 -1.87 11.66
C ARG A 38 12.85 -0.74 11.15
N ASN A 39 12.95 -0.54 9.83
CA ASN A 39 13.74 0.53 9.26
C ASN A 39 13.03 1.88 9.43
N VAL A 40 13.80 2.95 9.52
CA VAL A 40 13.31 4.34 9.53
C VAL A 40 13.81 5.02 8.26
N VAL A 41 12.89 5.49 7.41
CA VAL A 41 13.22 6.14 6.14
C VAL A 41 12.57 7.52 6.07
N VAL A 42 13.38 8.58 6.09
CA VAL A 42 12.91 9.96 6.24
C VAL A 42 13.41 10.82 5.10
N CYS A 43 12.51 11.65 4.57
CA CYS A 43 12.84 12.71 3.65
C CYS A 43 12.52 14.10 4.23
N THR A 44 13.47 15.00 4.34
CA THR A 44 13.24 16.34 4.89
C THR A 44 12.66 17.29 3.85
N SER A 45 13.04 17.12 2.59
CA SER A 45 12.56 17.94 1.48
C SER A 45 12.68 17.20 0.15
N ALA A 46 11.80 17.55 -0.79
CA ALA A 46 11.86 17.02 -2.16
C ALA A 46 13.24 17.20 -2.80
N ASN A 47 13.90 18.36 -2.58
CA ASN A 47 15.23 18.64 -3.13
C ASN A 47 16.32 17.71 -2.59
N ALA A 48 16.17 17.20 -1.37
CA ALA A 48 17.14 16.29 -0.77
C ALA A 48 16.99 14.86 -1.32
N CYS A 49 15.76 14.39 -1.45
CA CYS A 49 15.49 12.96 -1.68
C CYS A 49 15.05 12.63 -3.11
N MET A 50 14.54 13.59 -3.87
CA MET A 50 14.03 13.34 -5.22
C MET A 50 15.13 13.60 -6.26
N THR A 51 15.21 12.75 -7.28
CA THR A 51 16.00 13.04 -8.47
C THR A 51 15.33 14.13 -9.31
N ASP A 52 16.07 14.80 -10.18
CA ASP A 52 15.49 15.84 -11.05
C ASP A 52 14.40 15.26 -11.94
N SER A 53 14.56 14.00 -12.36
CA SER A 53 13.52 13.24 -13.05
C SER A 53 12.28 13.02 -12.17
N ALA A 54 12.43 12.62 -10.90
CA ALA A 54 11.34 12.46 -9.94
C ALA A 54 10.57 13.77 -9.70
N ILE A 55 11.30 14.89 -9.60
CA ILE A 55 10.72 16.23 -9.45
C ILE A 55 9.98 16.65 -10.73
N ALA A 56 10.54 16.40 -11.91
CA ALA A 56 10.03 16.91 -13.19
C ALA A 56 8.93 16.03 -13.83
N SER A 57 8.95 14.71 -13.63
CA SER A 57 8.03 13.77 -14.30
C SER A 57 7.01 13.11 -13.37
N ALA A 58 6.92 13.56 -12.12
CA ALA A 58 6.17 12.86 -11.07
C ALA A 58 6.57 11.38 -10.96
N THR A 59 7.85 11.06 -11.22
CA THR A 59 8.35 9.70 -11.04
C THR A 59 8.27 9.34 -9.56
N PHE A 60 7.86 8.11 -9.32
CA PHE A 60 7.40 7.63 -8.02
C PHE A 60 8.54 7.47 -6.99
N ALA A 61 9.06 8.58 -6.47
CA ALA A 61 10.02 8.55 -5.37
C ALA A 61 9.35 7.99 -4.12
N SER A 62 9.96 6.97 -3.52
CA SER A 62 9.41 6.32 -2.34
C SER A 62 10.47 5.96 -1.32
N GLY A 63 10.09 6.01 -0.04
CA GLY A 63 10.97 5.55 1.03
C GLY A 63 11.18 4.04 0.94
N ILE A 64 10.12 3.28 0.68
CA ILE A 64 10.19 1.85 0.38
C ILE A 64 9.49 1.57 -0.94
N TYR A 65 10.22 1.07 -1.94
CA TYR A 65 9.72 0.80 -3.29
C TYR A 65 9.87 -0.69 -3.63
N LEU A 66 8.78 -1.41 -3.92
CA LEU A 66 8.84 -2.87 -4.10
C LEU A 66 8.24 -3.33 -5.42
N ILE A 67 9.09 -3.77 -6.34
CA ILE A 67 8.66 -4.62 -7.45
C ILE A 67 8.65 -6.06 -6.92
N GLY A 68 7.48 -6.69 -6.94
CA GLY A 68 7.27 -8.02 -6.36
C GLY A 68 6.98 -7.98 -4.86
N MET A 69 5.87 -8.60 -4.47
CA MET A 69 5.32 -8.49 -3.11
C MET A 69 5.64 -9.66 -2.19
N THR A 70 6.33 -10.68 -2.67
CA THR A 70 6.70 -11.86 -1.87
C THR A 70 7.84 -11.54 -0.92
N ASN A 71 7.74 -10.47 -0.15
CA ASN A 71 8.72 -9.98 0.81
C ASN A 71 7.99 -9.60 2.11
N ASP A 72 8.66 -9.73 3.24
CA ASP A 72 8.12 -9.38 4.54
C ASP A 72 8.44 -7.92 4.88
N LEU A 73 7.40 -7.16 5.22
CA LEU A 73 7.47 -5.77 5.62
C LEU A 73 6.87 -5.65 7.01
N VAL A 74 7.73 -5.42 8.00
CA VAL A 74 7.33 -5.43 9.40
C VAL A 74 7.84 -4.19 10.13
N ASP A 75 6.94 -3.44 10.75
CA ASP A 75 7.22 -2.37 11.70
C ASP A 75 8.13 -1.23 11.17
N ASN A 76 8.16 -1.00 9.85
CA ASN A 76 8.94 0.09 9.25
C ASN A 76 8.24 1.44 9.43
N ARG A 77 9.03 2.50 9.53
CA ARG A 77 8.58 3.88 9.71
C ARG A 77 9.06 4.72 8.54
N VAL A 78 8.14 5.30 7.78
CA VAL A 78 8.49 6.03 6.56
C VAL A 78 7.78 7.39 6.52
N ALA A 79 8.56 8.45 6.29
CA ALA A 79 8.08 9.82 6.45
C ALA A 79 8.44 10.72 5.25
N ASN A 80 7.49 11.57 4.86
CA ASN A 80 7.70 12.76 4.02
C ASN A 80 8.20 12.48 2.59
N TRP A 81 7.88 11.31 2.05
CA TRP A 81 8.15 10.94 0.66
C TRP A 81 6.98 11.31 -0.25
N GLN A 82 7.15 11.22 -1.58
CA GLN A 82 6.01 11.40 -2.48
C GLN A 82 4.95 10.30 -2.25
N ASN A 83 5.38 9.04 -2.29
CA ASN A 83 4.65 7.91 -1.73
C ASN A 83 5.54 7.30 -0.65
N THR A 84 5.07 7.11 0.58
CA THR A 84 5.98 6.60 1.62
C THR A 84 6.37 5.14 1.37
N LEU A 85 5.40 4.29 1.05
CA LEU A 85 5.63 2.93 0.58
C LEU A 85 4.89 2.72 -0.72
N PHE A 86 5.55 2.20 -1.75
CA PHE A 86 4.99 2.06 -3.08
C PHE A 86 5.32 0.72 -3.72
N THR A 87 4.32 0.08 -4.34
CA THR A 87 4.47 -1.18 -5.07
C THR A 87 3.95 -0.96 -6.48
N PRO A 88 4.82 -0.78 -7.49
CA PRO A 88 4.50 -0.12 -8.76
C PRO A 88 3.90 -1.10 -9.79
N GLY A 89 2.82 -1.81 -9.44
CA GLY A 89 2.27 -2.90 -10.26
C GLY A 89 1.82 -2.47 -11.66
N SER A 90 1.32 -1.24 -11.85
CA SER A 90 0.97 -0.73 -13.18
C SER A 90 2.19 -0.30 -13.99
N HIS A 91 3.29 0.04 -13.34
CA HIS A 91 4.52 0.54 -13.98
C HIS A 91 5.49 -0.59 -14.35
N ALA A 92 5.55 -1.64 -13.55
CA ALA A 92 6.39 -2.83 -13.79
C ALA A 92 5.57 -4.14 -13.84
N PRO A 93 4.52 -4.26 -14.68
CA PRO A 93 3.62 -5.40 -14.66
C PRO A 93 4.25 -6.72 -15.12
N TYR A 94 5.40 -6.66 -15.79
CA TYR A 94 6.14 -7.82 -16.31
C TYR A 94 7.53 -7.99 -15.68
N GLY A 95 7.81 -7.29 -14.58
CA GLY A 95 9.15 -7.20 -14.00
C GLY A 95 10.08 -6.28 -14.78
N GLN A 96 11.32 -6.22 -14.33
CA GLN A 96 12.41 -5.44 -14.93
C GLN A 96 13.66 -6.30 -15.08
N GLY A 97 14.71 -5.72 -15.67
CA GLY A 97 16.03 -6.33 -15.76
C GLY A 97 16.03 -7.77 -16.25
N ALA A 98 16.67 -8.66 -15.49
CA ALA A 98 16.83 -10.07 -15.86
C ALA A 98 15.52 -10.88 -15.69
N ALA A 99 14.56 -10.34 -14.95
CA ALA A 99 13.25 -10.96 -14.72
C ALA A 99 12.18 -10.51 -15.72
N TRP A 100 12.49 -9.58 -16.63
CA TRP A 100 11.53 -9.07 -17.59
C TRP A 100 10.85 -10.18 -18.37
N GLY A 101 9.51 -10.19 -18.36
CA GLY A 101 8.69 -11.20 -19.03
C GLY A 101 8.74 -12.58 -18.38
N ARG A 102 9.50 -12.77 -17.29
CA ARG A 102 9.65 -14.02 -16.54
C ARG A 102 8.90 -14.01 -15.22
N VAL A 103 8.51 -12.84 -14.72
CA VAL A 103 7.69 -12.67 -13.51
C VAL A 103 6.35 -11.98 -13.80
N CYS A 104 5.48 -11.93 -12.79
CA CYS A 104 4.20 -11.22 -12.81
C CYS A 104 4.05 -10.40 -11.50
N PRO A 105 4.76 -9.27 -11.34
CA PRO A 105 4.88 -8.57 -10.04
C PRO A 105 3.53 -8.13 -9.46
N THR A 106 2.63 -7.64 -10.31
CA THR A 106 1.22 -7.31 -10.04
C THR A 106 0.44 -8.44 -9.36
N HIS A 107 0.88 -9.68 -9.56
CA HIS A 107 0.21 -10.89 -9.09
C HIS A 107 1.01 -11.67 -8.05
N SER A 108 2.15 -11.12 -7.62
CA SER A 108 2.99 -11.78 -6.63
C SER A 108 2.24 -11.91 -5.30
N PRO A 109 2.23 -13.11 -4.67
CA PRO A 109 1.68 -13.27 -3.34
C PRO A 109 2.47 -12.40 -2.36
N PHE A 110 1.77 -11.86 -1.37
CA PHE A 110 2.40 -11.04 -0.34
C PHE A 110 3.18 -11.93 0.64
N GLY A 111 4.30 -11.43 1.16
CA GLY A 111 4.85 -11.92 2.42
C GLY A 111 4.03 -11.41 3.62
N LEU A 112 4.64 -11.39 4.79
CA LEU A 112 4.06 -10.75 5.98
C LEU A 112 4.06 -9.22 5.79
N PHE A 113 2.91 -8.58 5.91
CA PHE A 113 2.78 -7.13 5.79
C PHE A 113 2.11 -6.55 7.04
N ARG A 114 2.88 -6.03 7.99
CA ARG A 114 2.34 -5.59 9.29
C ARG A 114 3.06 -4.40 9.91
N GLY A 115 2.30 -3.56 10.63
CA GLY A 115 2.87 -2.63 11.62
C GLY A 115 3.53 -1.40 11.01
N GLN A 116 3.30 -1.15 9.73
CA GLN A 116 3.92 -0.03 9.02
C GLN A 116 3.38 1.30 9.57
N VAL A 117 4.27 2.25 9.81
CA VAL A 117 3.91 3.62 10.16
C VAL A 117 4.32 4.52 9.01
N THR A 118 3.36 5.15 8.36
CA THR A 118 3.60 6.04 7.23
C THR A 118 3.03 7.42 7.51
N HIS A 119 3.79 8.48 7.19
CA HIS A 119 3.23 9.82 7.32
C HIS A 119 3.86 10.89 6.43
N GLY A 120 3.14 12.00 6.30
CA GLY A 120 3.59 13.17 5.54
C GLY A 120 3.77 12.88 4.05
N GLY A 121 3.15 11.81 3.54
CA GLY A 121 3.24 11.45 2.14
C GLY A 121 2.59 12.51 1.25
N GLN A 122 3.31 13.05 0.27
CA GLN A 122 2.75 14.06 -0.65
C GLN A 122 1.48 13.53 -1.35
N ARG A 123 1.51 12.24 -1.72
CA ARG A 123 0.38 11.52 -2.31
C ARG A 123 -0.09 10.45 -1.34
N PHE A 124 0.50 9.27 -1.38
CA PHE A 124 0.04 8.14 -0.59
C PHE A 124 0.96 7.88 0.61
N GLY A 125 0.37 7.48 1.74
CA GLY A 125 1.11 6.76 2.77
C GLY A 125 1.53 5.41 2.19
N LEU A 126 0.67 4.41 2.31
CA LEU A 126 0.82 3.13 1.63
C LEU A 126 0.17 3.15 0.23
N TYR A 127 0.92 2.79 -0.81
CA TYR A 127 0.41 2.66 -2.18
C TYR A 127 0.75 1.31 -2.83
N LEU A 128 -0.14 0.35 -2.63
CA LEU A 128 -0.23 -0.92 -3.35
C LEU A 128 -0.87 -0.71 -4.73
N ASP A 129 -0.10 -0.30 -5.73
CA ASP A 129 -0.64 -0.03 -7.07
C ASP A 129 -0.93 -1.33 -7.83
N ASN A 130 -2.20 -1.52 -8.16
CA ASN A 130 -2.70 -2.56 -9.05
C ASN A 130 -2.37 -3.99 -8.58
N GLN A 131 -2.29 -4.23 -7.27
CA GLN A 131 -1.94 -5.56 -6.76
C GLN A 131 -3.17 -6.48 -6.76
N TYR A 132 -3.01 -7.67 -7.32
CA TYR A 132 -3.98 -8.76 -7.34
C TYR A 132 -3.24 -10.06 -7.09
N PRO A 133 -2.87 -10.38 -5.84
CA PRO A 133 -2.04 -11.53 -5.54
C PRO A 133 -2.68 -12.82 -6.03
N ARG A 134 -1.88 -13.73 -6.58
CA ARG A 134 -2.34 -15.00 -7.17
C ARG A 134 -1.52 -16.17 -6.65
N ARG A 135 -2.05 -17.37 -6.85
CA ARG A 135 -1.31 -18.63 -6.64
C ARG A 135 -0.33 -18.86 -7.79
N LEU A 136 0.78 -18.12 -7.80
CA LEU A 136 1.81 -18.24 -8.83
C LEU A 136 2.59 -19.56 -8.68
N VAL A 137 2.89 -20.21 -9.80
CA VAL A 137 3.80 -21.36 -9.88
C VAL A 137 5.18 -20.83 -10.29
N ARG A 138 6.14 -20.86 -9.37
CA ARG A 138 7.47 -20.26 -9.53
C ARG A 138 8.60 -21.23 -9.18
N ASP A 139 9.78 -20.98 -9.73
CA ASP A 139 11.02 -21.61 -9.30
C ASP A 139 11.65 -20.89 -8.08
N ALA A 140 12.81 -21.38 -7.66
CA ALA A 140 13.55 -20.83 -6.52
C ALA A 140 14.08 -19.40 -6.77
N ASP A 141 14.31 -19.03 -8.03
CA ASP A 141 14.77 -17.69 -8.43
C ASP A 141 13.60 -16.72 -8.58
N GLY A 142 12.37 -17.16 -8.31
CA GLY A 142 11.14 -16.36 -8.38
C GLY A 142 10.56 -16.23 -9.77
N TYR A 143 11.10 -16.92 -10.77
CA TYR A 143 10.56 -16.91 -12.13
C TYR A 143 9.33 -17.80 -12.24
N VAL A 144 8.34 -17.33 -12.99
CA VAL A 144 7.09 -18.05 -13.22
C VAL A 144 7.34 -19.21 -14.18
N LEU A 145 7.09 -20.44 -13.70
CA LEU A 145 7.22 -21.68 -14.46
C LEU A 145 6.00 -21.96 -15.34
N ASP A 146 4.81 -21.57 -14.85
CA ASP A 146 3.55 -21.67 -15.58
C ASP A 146 2.93 -20.28 -15.72
N LYS A 147 2.91 -19.75 -16.95
CA LYS A 147 2.37 -18.42 -17.23
C LYS A 147 0.87 -18.33 -16.98
N ASP A 148 0.14 -19.42 -17.07
CA ASP A 148 -1.29 -19.43 -16.78
C ASP A 148 -1.59 -19.23 -15.29
N SER A 149 -0.63 -19.54 -14.41
CA SER A 149 -0.72 -19.20 -12.98
C SER A 149 -0.77 -17.68 -12.74
N CYS A 150 -0.37 -16.87 -13.72
CA CYS A 150 -0.56 -15.42 -13.69
C CYS A 150 -1.95 -14.98 -14.13
N ASN A 151 -2.91 -15.84 -14.46
CA ASN A 151 -4.27 -15.47 -14.88
C ASN A 151 -5.22 -15.35 -13.67
N ALA A 152 -6.28 -14.54 -13.82
CA ALA A 152 -7.25 -14.29 -12.75
C ALA A 152 -8.08 -15.53 -12.40
N HIS A 153 -8.23 -16.43 -13.37
CA HIS A 153 -8.94 -17.68 -13.23
C HIS A 153 -8.04 -18.84 -13.63
N THR A 154 -8.21 -19.98 -12.96
CA THR A 154 -7.62 -21.25 -13.36
C THR A 154 -8.32 -21.81 -14.59
N ALA A 155 -7.78 -22.88 -15.19
CA ALA A 155 -8.31 -23.46 -16.43
C ALA A 155 -9.75 -24.00 -16.29
N ASP A 156 -10.17 -24.37 -15.09
CA ASP A 156 -11.52 -24.79 -14.73
C ASP A 156 -12.48 -23.61 -14.40
N GLY A 157 -11.98 -22.38 -14.44
CA GLY A 157 -12.76 -21.15 -14.21
C GLY A 157 -12.80 -20.69 -12.75
N GLU A 158 -12.15 -21.40 -11.84
CA GLU A 158 -12.08 -21.00 -10.43
C GLU A 158 -11.24 -19.73 -10.24
N ASP A 159 -11.52 -18.98 -9.18
CA ASP A 159 -10.76 -17.77 -8.84
C ASP A 159 -9.34 -18.13 -8.39
N ASN A 160 -8.34 -17.59 -9.09
CA ASN A 160 -6.92 -17.83 -8.83
C ASN A 160 -6.29 -16.83 -7.84
N GLY A 161 -7.11 -16.02 -7.18
CA GLY A 161 -6.66 -15.10 -6.14
C GLY A 161 -5.95 -15.79 -4.98
N GLN A 162 -5.05 -15.06 -4.35
CA GLN A 162 -4.41 -15.41 -3.09
C GLN A 162 -4.71 -14.30 -2.11
N LEU A 163 -5.34 -14.64 -0.98
CA LEU A 163 -5.61 -13.65 0.06
C LEU A 163 -4.29 -13.15 0.66
N ALA A 164 -4.16 -11.83 0.73
CA ALA A 164 -3.11 -11.11 1.43
C ALA A 164 -3.73 -10.20 2.50
N VAL A 165 -2.99 -9.92 3.56
CA VAL A 165 -3.47 -9.06 4.66
C VAL A 165 -2.39 -8.03 4.99
N VAL A 166 -2.80 -6.77 5.02
CA VAL A 166 -2.04 -5.65 5.59
C VAL A 166 -2.59 -5.38 6.98
N GLU A 167 -1.77 -5.63 8.00
CA GLU A 167 -2.17 -5.54 9.40
C GLU A 167 -1.53 -4.36 10.11
N ASP A 168 -2.24 -3.78 11.08
CA ASP A 168 -1.70 -2.83 12.07
C ASP A 168 -0.99 -1.60 11.46
N SER A 169 -1.44 -1.14 10.29
CA SER A 169 -0.85 0.04 9.65
C SER A 169 -1.37 1.32 10.29
N LEU A 170 -0.47 2.26 10.58
CA LEU A 170 -0.79 3.62 11.02
C LEU A 170 -0.37 4.59 9.93
N GLU A 171 -1.35 5.29 9.34
CA GLU A 171 -1.12 6.26 8.27
C GLU A 171 -1.62 7.65 8.68
N TYR A 172 -0.79 8.69 8.55
CA TYR A 172 -1.23 10.04 8.89
C TYR A 172 -0.64 11.16 8.03
N HIS A 173 -1.36 12.28 7.93
CA HIS A 173 -0.90 13.47 7.20
C HIS A 173 -0.50 13.22 5.72
N SER A 174 -1.10 12.22 5.06
CA SER A 174 -0.94 11.97 3.63
C SER A 174 -2.17 12.44 2.85
N THR A 175 -2.01 12.70 1.55
CA THR A 175 -3.17 13.02 0.70
C THR A 175 -4.12 11.82 0.61
N TYR A 176 -3.59 10.62 0.45
CA TYR A 176 -4.36 9.39 0.29
C TYR A 176 -3.86 8.29 1.23
N VAL A 177 -4.81 7.58 1.81
CA VAL A 177 -4.62 6.23 2.38
C VAL A 177 -5.33 5.26 1.45
N GLY A 178 -4.67 4.17 1.05
CA GLY A 178 -5.24 3.18 0.13
C GLY A 178 -4.68 3.27 -1.29
N HIS A 179 -5.49 2.88 -2.28
CA HIS A 179 -5.04 2.49 -3.62
C HIS A 179 -6.01 2.93 -4.71
N TYR A 180 -5.60 2.92 -5.97
CA TYR A 180 -6.56 3.05 -7.06
C TYR A 180 -7.25 1.72 -7.33
N VAL A 181 -6.46 0.66 -7.47
CA VAL A 181 -6.91 -0.66 -7.91
C VAL A 181 -6.20 -1.69 -7.05
N LEU A 182 -6.96 -2.58 -6.43
CA LEU A 182 -6.45 -3.61 -5.51
C LEU A 182 -7.47 -4.73 -5.38
N GLY A 183 -7.05 -5.99 -5.35
CA GLY A 183 -7.93 -7.14 -5.10
C GLY A 183 -7.26 -8.20 -4.25
N ASP A 184 -8.07 -9.01 -3.56
CA ASP A 184 -7.62 -10.08 -2.65
C ASP A 184 -6.66 -9.62 -1.53
N VAL A 185 -6.66 -8.33 -1.20
CA VAL A 185 -5.86 -7.75 -0.11
C VAL A 185 -6.81 -7.16 0.92
N SER A 186 -6.70 -7.60 2.17
CA SER A 186 -7.49 -7.09 3.30
C SER A 186 -6.68 -6.12 4.15
N PHE A 187 -7.32 -5.04 4.60
CA PHE A 187 -6.77 -4.12 5.60
C PHE A 187 -7.36 -4.43 6.97
N ARG A 188 -6.52 -4.82 7.92
CA ARG A 188 -6.98 -5.15 9.28
C ARG A 188 -6.30 -4.27 10.31
N ARG A 189 -7.10 -3.68 11.21
CA ARG A 189 -6.63 -2.75 12.26
C ARG A 189 -5.86 -1.55 11.70
N LEU A 190 -6.27 -1.07 10.52
CA LEU A 190 -5.75 0.18 9.94
C LEU A 190 -6.16 1.37 10.80
N VAL A 191 -5.22 2.24 11.14
CA VAL A 191 -5.47 3.53 11.78
C VAL A 191 -5.09 4.64 10.80
N SER A 192 -6.07 5.43 10.37
CA SER A 192 -5.84 6.58 9.49
C SER A 192 -6.19 7.89 10.19
N VAL A 193 -5.21 8.78 10.37
CA VAL A 193 -5.34 10.03 11.13
C VAL A 193 -4.99 11.25 10.28
N TYR A 194 -5.85 12.26 10.22
CA TYR A 194 -5.57 13.54 9.54
C TYR A 194 -5.13 13.42 8.06
N ASN A 195 -5.50 12.33 7.40
CA ASN A 195 -5.28 12.18 5.96
C ASN A 195 -6.33 12.99 5.20
N MET A 196 -5.96 13.51 4.02
CA MET A 196 -6.92 14.22 3.18
C MET A 196 -8.04 13.25 2.75
N HIS A 197 -7.70 12.02 2.36
CA HIS A 197 -8.64 10.90 2.15
C HIS A 197 -8.32 9.77 3.12
N SER A 198 -9.25 9.44 4.02
CA SER A 198 -9.07 8.40 5.05
C SER A 198 -9.03 6.98 4.49
N MET A 199 -9.71 6.76 3.35
CA MET A 199 -9.49 5.62 2.47
C MET A 199 -9.84 6.03 1.04
N TYR A 200 -9.03 5.59 0.10
CA TYR A 200 -9.20 5.78 -1.33
C TYR A 200 -9.00 4.43 -2.00
N TRP A 201 -10.03 3.90 -2.67
CA TRP A 201 -10.01 2.58 -3.31
C TRP A 201 -11.02 2.61 -4.46
N LYS A 202 -10.60 2.67 -5.73
CA LYS A 202 -11.54 2.83 -6.86
C LYS A 202 -12.08 1.52 -7.43
N VAL A 203 -11.25 0.48 -7.50
CA VAL A 203 -11.61 -0.81 -8.12
C VAL A 203 -11.15 -1.95 -7.23
N SER A 204 -12.04 -2.92 -7.01
CA SER A 204 -11.78 -4.17 -6.30
C SER A 204 -12.51 -5.34 -6.98
N LYS A 205 -12.50 -6.49 -6.33
CA LYS A 205 -13.28 -7.70 -6.61
C LYS A 205 -13.79 -8.29 -5.29
N THR A 206 -14.73 -9.23 -5.35
CA THR A 206 -15.08 -10.05 -4.18
C THR A 206 -13.84 -10.85 -3.77
N MET A 207 -13.53 -10.93 -2.47
CA MET A 207 -12.39 -11.72 -1.98
C MET A 207 -12.49 -13.17 -2.43
N VAL A 208 -11.35 -13.78 -2.79
CA VAL A 208 -11.27 -15.18 -3.22
C VAL A 208 -11.95 -16.16 -2.25
N ASP A 209 -11.87 -15.91 -0.95
CA ASP A 209 -12.47 -16.76 0.08
C ASP A 209 -13.95 -16.45 0.37
N ARG A 210 -14.48 -15.36 -0.20
CA ARG A 210 -15.82 -14.82 -0.02
C ARG A 210 -16.22 -14.54 1.44
N ARG A 211 -15.23 -14.44 2.34
CA ARG A 211 -15.44 -14.33 3.79
C ARG A 211 -14.67 -13.17 4.39
N THR A 212 -13.42 -12.96 3.96
CA THR A 212 -12.56 -11.93 4.54
C THR A 212 -13.07 -10.54 4.16
N PRO A 213 -13.24 -9.61 5.12
CA PRO A 213 -13.56 -8.22 4.81
C PRO A 213 -12.44 -7.53 4.04
N HIS A 214 -12.78 -6.53 3.23
CA HIS A 214 -11.77 -5.67 2.61
C HIS A 214 -11.11 -4.76 3.62
N VAL A 215 -11.90 -4.28 4.57
CA VAL A 215 -11.41 -3.49 5.70
C VAL A 215 -12.06 -4.03 6.96
N GLN A 216 -11.24 -4.37 7.96
CA GLN A 216 -11.67 -4.96 9.22
C GLN A 216 -11.05 -4.21 10.40
N ASP A 217 -11.86 -3.89 11.40
CA ASP A 217 -11.43 -3.28 12.68
C ASP A 217 -10.63 -1.98 12.49
N ALA A 218 -10.93 -1.20 11.45
CA ALA A 218 -10.20 0.03 11.13
C ALA A 218 -10.72 1.25 11.89
N LEU A 219 -9.82 2.18 12.20
CA LEU A 219 -10.09 3.44 12.89
C LEU A 219 -9.76 4.62 11.98
N PHE A 220 -10.75 5.47 11.71
CA PHE A 220 -10.57 6.69 10.92
C PHE A 220 -10.79 7.93 11.81
N LEU A 221 -9.75 8.76 11.92
CA LEU A 221 -9.71 9.94 12.79
C LEU A 221 -9.46 11.21 11.99
N ASN A 222 -10.32 12.21 12.17
CA ASN A 222 -10.07 13.58 11.72
C ASN A 222 -10.91 14.54 12.57
N ASP A 223 -10.26 15.43 13.30
CA ASP A 223 -10.90 16.42 14.19
C ASP A 223 -11.05 17.81 13.54
N ARG A 224 -10.64 17.93 12.27
CA ARG A 224 -10.55 19.20 11.53
C ARG A 224 -9.80 20.30 12.30
N GLY A 225 -8.87 19.90 13.18
CA GLY A 225 -8.06 20.78 14.01
C GLY A 225 -6.92 21.43 13.22
N PRO A 226 -6.04 22.19 13.90
CA PRO A 226 -4.94 22.91 13.26
C PRO A 226 -3.92 22.00 12.56
N LEU A 227 -3.91 20.71 12.89
CA LEU A 227 -3.05 19.69 12.27
C LEU A 227 -3.70 19.07 11.02
N ALA A 228 -5.00 19.27 10.82
CA ALA A 228 -5.73 18.68 9.71
C ALA A 228 -5.43 19.45 8.41
N PRO A 229 -5.01 18.77 7.32
CA PRO A 229 -4.83 19.42 6.03
C PRO A 229 -6.12 20.14 5.58
N PRO A 230 -6.05 21.28 4.89
CA PRO A 230 -7.24 21.95 4.36
C PRO A 230 -8.08 21.01 3.49
N GLY A 231 -9.38 20.90 3.81
CA GLY A 231 -10.30 20.00 3.12
C GLY A 231 -10.18 18.52 3.52
N SER A 232 -9.33 18.18 4.50
CA SER A 232 -9.34 16.84 5.08
C SER A 232 -10.64 16.59 5.84
N CYS A 233 -11.21 15.41 5.64
CA CYS A 233 -12.37 14.93 6.37
C CYS A 233 -12.34 13.40 6.43
N ILE A 234 -13.10 12.82 7.37
CA ILE A 234 -13.31 11.38 7.37
C ILE A 234 -14.10 11.02 6.11
N ARG A 235 -13.42 10.42 5.12
CA ARG A 235 -14.04 10.01 3.86
C ARG A 235 -13.46 8.69 3.37
N PHE A 236 -14.37 7.80 2.99
CA PHE A 236 -14.08 6.53 2.35
C PHE A 236 -14.50 6.64 0.88
N ASN A 237 -13.54 6.86 -0.01
CA ASN A 237 -13.78 6.87 -1.45
C ASN A 237 -13.66 5.43 -1.95
N GLY A 238 -14.72 4.65 -1.74
CA GLY A 238 -14.74 3.21 -1.98
C GLY A 238 -14.98 2.82 -3.43
N PRO A 239 -14.76 1.53 -3.74
CA PRO A 239 -14.79 1.08 -5.11
C PRO A 239 -16.23 0.84 -5.56
N ALA A 240 -16.46 0.94 -6.88
CA ALA A 240 -17.76 0.68 -7.50
C ALA A 240 -17.63 -0.43 -8.55
N GLY A 241 -18.64 -1.29 -8.66
CA GLY A 241 -18.65 -2.38 -9.64
C GLY A 241 -19.51 -3.57 -9.21
N PRO A 242 -19.61 -4.63 -10.04
CA PRO A 242 -20.45 -5.81 -9.78
C PRO A 242 -19.76 -6.81 -8.85
N PHE A 243 -19.42 -6.39 -7.63
CA PHE A 243 -18.79 -7.25 -6.61
C PHE A 243 -19.21 -6.81 -5.21
N THR A 244 -18.91 -7.64 -4.21
CA THR A 244 -19.22 -7.32 -2.81
C THR A 244 -17.98 -6.73 -2.13
N PHE A 245 -18.06 -5.45 -1.75
CA PHE A 245 -17.08 -4.81 -0.89
C PHE A 245 -17.54 -4.88 0.57
N VAL A 246 -16.70 -5.39 1.47
CA VAL A 246 -17.08 -5.65 2.86
C VAL A 246 -16.25 -4.79 3.80
N LEU A 247 -16.94 -3.98 4.60
CA LEU A 247 -16.40 -3.26 5.75
C LEU A 247 -16.90 -3.94 7.01
N GLN A 248 -16.00 -4.36 7.91
CA GLN A 248 -16.38 -4.97 9.19
C GLN A 248 -15.79 -4.17 10.36
N ASN A 249 -16.64 -3.76 11.28
CA ASN A 249 -16.28 -2.93 12.44
C ASN A 249 -15.45 -1.66 12.14
N PRO A 250 -15.71 -0.89 11.05
CA PRO A 250 -15.04 0.39 10.89
C PRO A 250 -15.54 1.38 11.93
N SER A 251 -14.63 2.01 12.68
CA SER A 251 -14.95 3.01 13.69
C SER A 251 -14.53 4.39 13.18
N PRO A 252 -15.47 5.25 12.75
CA PRO A 252 -15.20 6.68 12.69
C PRO A 252 -15.26 7.21 14.13
N ALA A 253 -14.16 7.75 14.68
CA ALA A 253 -14.30 8.40 15.98
C ALA A 253 -14.99 9.77 15.81
N PRO A 254 -15.87 10.17 16.74
CA PRO A 254 -16.47 11.48 16.72
C PRO A 254 -15.40 12.57 16.79
N ASN A 255 -15.69 13.70 16.15
CA ASN A 255 -14.86 14.90 16.13
C ASN A 255 -14.40 15.22 17.56
N LEU A 256 -13.12 14.99 17.87
CA LEU A 256 -12.55 15.21 19.21
C LEU A 256 -12.32 16.68 19.52
N ASN A 257 -12.89 17.59 18.74
CA ASN A 257 -12.76 19.03 18.94
C ASN A 257 -13.74 19.51 20.02
N PRO A 258 -13.28 19.81 21.25
CA PRO A 258 -14.16 20.31 22.31
C PRO A 258 -14.77 21.69 21.99
N ASN A 259 -14.32 22.35 20.92
CA ASN A 259 -14.80 23.67 20.48
C ASN A 259 -15.81 23.62 19.33
N SER A 260 -16.19 22.43 18.82
CA SER A 260 -17.28 22.35 17.83
C SER A 260 -18.64 22.45 18.53
N ASN A 261 -19.20 23.66 18.53
CA ASN A 261 -20.57 23.92 18.95
C ASN A 261 -21.55 23.02 18.18
N PRO A 262 -22.49 22.31 18.84
CA PRO A 262 -23.52 21.55 18.15
C PRO A 262 -24.61 22.51 17.67
N SER A 263 -24.40 23.22 16.57
CA SER A 263 -25.43 24.08 15.97
C SER A 263 -26.01 23.45 14.71
N THR A 264 -27.34 23.32 14.75
CA THR A 264 -28.31 23.13 13.66
C THR A 264 -28.40 21.74 13.01
N ALA A 265 -29.20 20.88 13.63
CA ALA A 265 -30.02 19.93 12.87
C ALA A 265 -31.13 20.72 12.12
N PRO A 266 -31.42 20.41 10.84
CA PRO A 266 -32.58 20.97 10.17
C PRO A 266 -33.85 20.35 10.75
N GLN A 267 -34.80 21.18 11.19
CA GLN A 267 -36.17 20.73 11.39
C GLN A 267 -36.77 20.45 10.01
N ALA A 268 -37.25 19.22 9.82
CA ALA A 268 -38.01 18.83 8.64
C ALA A 268 -39.46 19.37 8.73
N PRO A 269 -40.11 19.69 7.58
CA PRO A 269 -41.53 20.02 7.54
C PRO A 269 -42.43 18.82 7.85
#